data_AF-E1IGZ5-F1
#
_entry.id   AF-E1IGZ5-F1
#
_cell.length_a   1.000
_cell.length_b   1.000
_cell.length_c   1.000
_cell.angle_alpha   90.00
_cell.angle_beta   90.00
_cell.angle_gamma   90.00
#
_symmetry.space_group_name_H-M   'P 1'
#
loop_
_entity.id
_entity.type
_entity.pdbx_description
1 polymer ?
#
loop_
_entity_poly.entity_id
_entity_poly.type
_entity_poly.pdbx_seq_one_letter_code
_entity_poly.pdbx_strand_id
1 'polypeptide(L)'
;MIKEVRMQGFPFFPDQASTFAGAVDLLYFFLIGLSLIFAGVLPFVILFLIVRYHRSQKVDRSNPVSSDLRLELTWTIIPLLLTLVVFFWGAFLYVQMRTPPQGDAGCVCDR
;
A
#
# COMPACT_ATOMS: atom_id res chain seq x y z
N MET A 1 -21.55 -32.24 -28.04
CA MET A 1 -22.07 -31.44 -26.92
C MET A 1 -21.16 -31.73 -25.73
N ILE A 2 -20.62 -30.71 -25.06
CA ILE A 2 -19.51 -30.76 -24.07
C ILE A 2 -18.11 -30.61 -24.72
N LYS A 3 -17.77 -29.37 -25.06
CA LYS A 3 -16.39 -28.94 -25.34
C LYS A 3 -16.14 -27.68 -24.51
N GLU A 4 -15.20 -27.79 -23.57
CA GLU A 4 -14.55 -26.70 -22.83
C GLU A 4 -15.43 -25.62 -22.19
N VAL A 5 -15.81 -25.87 -20.94
CA VAL A 5 -15.82 -24.79 -19.94
C VAL A 5 -14.35 -24.41 -19.73
N ARG A 6 -13.81 -23.54 -20.60
CA ARG A 6 -12.62 -22.77 -20.28
C ARG A 6 -12.99 -21.97 -19.03
N MET A 7 -12.43 -22.32 -17.88
CA MET A 7 -12.22 -21.33 -16.83
C MET A 7 -11.41 -20.21 -17.49
N GLN A 8 -12.11 -19.20 -18.00
CA GLN A 8 -11.51 -17.94 -18.38
C GLN A 8 -11.07 -17.36 -17.04
N GLY A 9 -9.87 -17.76 -16.60
CA GLY A 9 -9.26 -17.25 -15.39
C GLY A 9 -9.24 -15.74 -15.52
N PHE A 10 -9.96 -15.06 -14.64
CA PHE A 10 -9.99 -13.61 -14.59
C PHE A 10 -8.55 -13.13 -14.44
N PRO A 11 -7.94 -12.52 -15.47
CA PRO A 11 -6.55 -12.09 -15.38
C PRO A 11 -6.47 -10.95 -14.36
N PHE A 12 -5.79 -11.17 -13.24
CA PHE A 12 -5.63 -10.16 -12.19
C PHE A 12 -4.85 -8.92 -12.67
N PHE A 13 -3.98 -9.10 -13.68
CA PHE A 13 -3.22 -8.04 -14.34
C PHE A 13 -3.33 -8.24 -15.86
N PRO A 14 -4.39 -7.73 -16.50
CA PRO A 14 -4.54 -7.79 -17.95
C PRO A 14 -3.56 -6.84 -18.65
N ASP A 15 -3.38 -7.01 -19.96
CA ASP A 15 -2.53 -6.12 -20.76
C ASP A 15 -2.98 -4.65 -20.63
N GLN A 16 -1.99 -3.75 -20.61
CA GLN A 16 -2.23 -2.31 -20.44
C GLN A 16 -3.04 -1.76 -21.62
N ALA A 17 -4.26 -1.30 -21.34
CA ALA A 17 -5.18 -0.72 -22.33
C ALA A 17 -5.21 0.81 -22.33
N SER A 18 -4.51 1.46 -21.39
CA SER A 18 -4.48 2.92 -21.23
C SER A 18 -3.06 3.39 -20.97
N THR A 19 -2.74 4.62 -21.41
CA THR A 19 -1.48 5.31 -21.11
C THR A 19 -1.25 5.51 -19.61
N PHE A 20 -2.30 5.48 -18.79
CA PHE A 20 -2.21 5.62 -17.34
C PHE A 20 -2.12 4.28 -16.59
N ALA A 21 -2.39 3.15 -17.26
CA ALA A 21 -2.51 1.84 -16.60
C ALA A 21 -1.23 1.47 -15.84
N GLY A 22 -0.06 1.54 -16.49
CA GLY A 22 1.20 1.21 -15.85
C GLY A 22 1.55 2.06 -14.62
N ALA A 23 1.17 3.34 -14.59
CA ALA A 23 1.41 4.20 -13.44
C ALA A 23 0.52 3.85 -12.24
N VAL A 24 -0.74 3.44 -12.50
CA VAL A 24 -1.66 2.93 -11.47
C VAL A 24 -1.18 1.60 -10.94
N ASP A 25 -0.78 0.69 -11.82
CA ASP A 25 -0.30 -0.63 -11.46
C ASP A 25 0.92 -0.54 -10.56
N LEU A 26 1.86 0.37 -10.85
CA LEU A 26 3.03 0.62 -10.00
C LEU A 26 2.64 1.10 -8.60
N LEU A 27 1.71 2.06 -8.49
CA LEU A 27 1.22 2.54 -7.20
C LEU A 27 0.51 1.41 -6.44
N TYR A 28 -0.24 0.56 -7.14
CA TYR A 28 -0.93 -0.59 -6.56
C TYR A 28 0.06 -1.63 -6.02
N PHE A 29 1.10 -1.98 -6.77
CA PHE A 29 2.15 -2.87 -6.29
C PHE A 29 2.91 -2.30 -5.10
N PHE A 30 3.17 -0.99 -5.08
CA PHE A 30 3.75 -0.32 -3.92
C PHE A 30 2.86 -0.46 -2.68
N LEU A 31 1.54 -0.26 -2.81
CA LEU A 31 0.59 -0.42 -1.71
C LEU A 31 0.50 -1.87 -1.20
N ILE A 32 0.52 -2.85 -2.11
CA ILE A 32 0.58 -4.26 -1.73
C ILE A 32 1.86 -4.55 -0.95
N GLY A 33 3.02 -4.12 -1.47
CA GLY A 33 4.31 -4.32 -0.80
C GLY A 33 4.32 -3.69 0.59
N LEU A 34 3.83 -2.45 0.71
CA LEU A 34 3.69 -1.75 1.98
C LEU A 34 2.78 -2.51 2.95
N SER A 35 1.64 -2.99 2.47
CA SER A 35 0.69 -3.77 3.27
C SER A 35 1.29 -5.08 3.77
N LEU A 36 2.03 -5.79 2.92
CA LEU A 36 2.73 -7.03 3.28
C LEU A 36 3.82 -6.79 4.32
N ILE A 37 4.54 -5.66 4.25
CA ILE A 37 5.53 -5.29 5.25
C ILE A 37 4.86 -5.13 6.62
N PHE A 38 3.78 -4.35 6.72
CA PHE A 38 3.06 -4.20 7.99
C PHE A 38 2.43 -5.52 8.45
N ALA A 39 1.85 -6.29 7.52
CA ALA A 39 1.28 -7.60 7.80
C ALA A 39 2.33 -8.63 8.24
N GLY A 40 3.62 -8.42 7.95
CA GLY A 40 4.72 -9.25 8.46
C GLY A 40 5.29 -8.75 9.78
N VAL A 41 5.61 -7.45 9.86
CA VAL A 41 6.28 -6.84 11.02
C VAL A 41 5.41 -6.87 12.27
N LEU A 42 4.13 -6.51 12.16
CA LEU A 42 3.22 -6.49 13.31
C LEU A 42 3.08 -7.86 13.98
N PRO A 43 2.70 -8.96 13.28
CA PRO A 43 2.62 -10.26 13.92
C PRO A 43 3.99 -10.78 14.32
N PHE A 44 5.07 -10.48 13.61
CA PHE A 44 6.41 -10.85 14.04
C PHE A 44 6.75 -10.26 15.40
N VAL A 45 6.52 -8.95 15.62
CA VAL A 45 6.75 -8.29 16.92
C VAL A 45 5.87 -8.91 17.99
N ILE A 46 4.58 -9.14 17.71
CA ILE A 46 3.65 -9.76 18.67
C ILE A 46 4.13 -11.17 19.06
N LEU A 47 4.45 -12.03 18.08
CA LEU A 47 4.94 -13.38 18.31
C LEU A 47 6.26 -13.38 19.07
N PHE A 48 7.17 -12.47 18.73
CA PHE A 48 8.41 -12.26 19.46
C PHE A 48 8.14 -11.93 20.93
N LEU A 49 7.23 -10.99 21.21
CA LEU A 49 6.88 -10.62 22.58
C LEU A 49 6.23 -11.78 23.34
N ILE A 50 5.36 -12.56 22.69
CA ILE A 50 4.75 -13.76 23.25
C ILE A 50 5.84 -14.76 23.67
N VAL A 51 6.75 -15.11 22.75
CA VAL A 51 7.81 -16.09 23.03
C VAL A 51 8.78 -15.56 24.09
N ARG A 52 9.15 -14.27 24.03
CA ARG A 52 10.16 -13.66 24.90
C ARG A 52 9.66 -13.39 26.33
N TYR A 53 8.38 -13.07 26.50
CA TYR A 53 7.81 -12.60 27.78
C TYR A 53 6.74 -13.52 28.38
N HIS A 54 6.57 -14.75 27.86
CA HIS A 54 5.62 -15.71 28.43
C HIS A 54 5.88 -16.02 29.92
N ARG A 55 4.84 -16.51 30.60
CA ARG A 55 4.77 -16.69 32.07
C ARG A 55 5.92 -17.50 32.68
N SER A 56 6.43 -18.50 31.97
CA SER A 56 7.51 -19.39 32.47
C SER A 56 8.90 -18.73 32.39
N GLN A 57 9.05 -17.61 31.68
CA GLN A 57 10.35 -16.94 31.56
C GLN A 57 10.70 -16.12 32.80
N LYS A 58 11.90 -16.40 33.33
CA LYS A 58 12.56 -15.62 34.36
C LYS A 58 13.12 -14.33 33.74
N VAL A 59 12.23 -13.38 33.48
CA VAL A 59 12.56 -12.02 33.03
C VAL A 59 12.30 -11.08 34.19
N ASP A 60 13.26 -10.21 34.47
CA ASP A 60 13.07 -9.11 35.41
C ASP A 60 12.00 -8.15 34.86
N ARG A 61 10.97 -7.94 35.67
CA ARG A 61 9.82 -7.07 35.37
C ARG A 61 9.75 -5.89 36.34
N SER A 62 10.76 -5.73 37.19
CA SER A 62 10.86 -4.59 38.08
C SER A 62 11.12 -3.33 37.26
N ASN A 63 10.43 -2.25 37.61
CA ASN A 63 10.54 -0.93 36.98
C ASN A 63 10.16 -0.86 35.47
N PRO A 64 8.90 -1.11 35.10
CA PRO A 64 8.46 -0.94 33.71
C PRO A 64 8.60 0.51 33.26
N VAL A 65 9.21 0.72 32.08
CA VAL A 65 9.21 2.03 31.41
C VAL A 65 7.77 2.33 31.01
N SER A 66 7.18 3.38 31.59
CA SER A 66 5.78 3.76 31.36
C SER A 66 5.57 4.54 30.07
N SER A 67 6.57 5.33 29.66
CA SER A 67 6.55 6.13 28.44
C SER A 67 7.97 6.33 27.95
N ASP A 68 8.14 6.23 26.64
CA ASP A 68 9.38 6.58 25.96
C ASP A 68 9.03 7.48 24.77
N LEU A 69 9.28 8.78 24.93
CA LEU A 69 8.99 9.80 23.93
C LEU A 69 9.61 9.48 22.57
N ARG A 70 10.78 8.83 22.54
CA ARG A 70 11.46 8.49 21.28
C ARG A 70 10.71 7.39 20.55
N LEU A 71 10.25 6.38 21.27
CA LEU A 71 9.44 5.30 20.70
C LEU A 71 8.09 5.84 20.21
N GLU A 72 7.47 6.70 21.02
CA GLU A 72 6.21 7.36 20.70
C GLU A 72 6.30 8.21 19.42
N LEU A 73 7.33 9.05 19.31
CA LEU A 73 7.55 9.85 18.10
C LEU A 73 7.86 8.96 16.90
N THR A 74 8.69 7.94 17.07
CA THR A 74 9.09 7.05 15.97
C THR A 74 7.88 6.34 15.38
N TRP A 75 7.01 5.77 16.20
CA TRP A 75 5.84 5.04 15.72
C TRP A 75 4.74 5.94 15.13
N THR A 76 4.76 7.26 15.39
CA THR A 76 3.75 8.18 14.85
C THR A 76 4.26 8.85 13.58
N ILE A 77 5.53 9.26 13.57
CA ILE A 77 6.14 9.94 12.42
C ILE A 77 6.28 8.99 11.23
N ILE A 78 6.69 7.74 11.45
CA ILE A 78 6.89 6.79 10.34
C ILE A 78 5.58 6.55 9.56
N PRO A 79 4.45 6.17 10.19
CA PRO A 79 3.17 6.01 9.48
C PRO A 79 2.67 7.32 8.86
N LEU A 80 2.90 8.46 9.52
CA LEU A 80 2.51 9.76 8.98
C LEU A 80 3.25 10.04 7.65
N LEU A 81 4.56 9.88 7.61
CA LEU A 81 5.34 10.12 6.39
C LEU A 81 4.95 9.13 5.28
N LEU A 82 4.74 7.86 5.60
CA LEU A 82 4.33 6.85 4.62
C LEU A 82 2.99 7.19 3.98
N THR A 83 2.00 7.61 4.79
CA THR A 83 0.68 8.01 4.26
C THR A 83 0.77 9.28 3.42
N LEU A 84 1.60 10.26 3.81
CA LEU A 84 1.84 11.45 3.00
C LEU A 84 2.46 11.13 1.63
N VAL A 85 3.46 10.24 1.57
CA VAL A 85 4.09 9.83 0.31
C VAL A 85 3.06 9.19 -0.64
N VAL A 86 2.26 8.24 -0.13
CA VAL A 86 1.19 7.61 -0.91
C VAL A 86 0.16 8.63 -1.37
N PHE A 87 -0.23 9.56 -0.49
CA PHE A 87 -1.21 10.58 -0.78
C PHE A 87 -0.74 11.51 -1.90
N PHE A 88 0.47 12.05 -1.82
CA PHE A 88 0.99 12.96 -2.85
C PHE A 88 1.18 12.27 -4.18
N TRP A 89 1.69 11.03 -4.19
CA TRP A 89 1.82 10.25 -5.42
C TRP A 89 0.44 9.98 -6.05
N GLY A 90 -0.50 9.48 -5.26
CA GLY A 90 -1.86 9.21 -5.72
C GLY A 90 -2.57 10.46 -6.23
N ALA A 91 -2.42 11.59 -5.52
CA ALA A 91 -3.01 12.87 -5.91
C ALA A 91 -2.42 13.40 -7.23
N PHE A 92 -1.10 13.33 -7.39
CA PHE A 92 -0.44 13.72 -8.64
C PHE A 92 -0.94 12.89 -9.83
N LEU A 93 -1.04 11.57 -9.65
CA LEU A 93 -1.53 10.66 -10.67
C LEU A 93 -3.01 10.93 -11.01
N TYR A 94 -3.84 11.20 -10.00
CA TYR A 94 -5.24 11.56 -10.18
C TYR A 94 -5.41 12.85 -11.00
N VAL A 95 -4.64 13.90 -10.69
CA VAL A 95 -4.67 15.16 -11.44
C VAL A 95 -4.25 14.94 -12.89
N GLN A 96 -3.23 14.11 -13.14
CA GLN A 96 -2.77 13.80 -14.50
C GLN A 96 -3.86 13.09 -15.33
N MET A 97 -4.60 12.15 -14.74
CA MET A 97 -5.70 11.45 -15.42
C MET A 97 -6.93 12.35 -15.67
N ARG A 98 -7.15 13.33 -14.80
CA ARG A 98 -8.33 14.22 -14.84
C ARG A 98 -8.09 15.50 -15.64
N THR A 99 -6.84 15.81 -15.98
CA THR A 99 -6.50 16.96 -16.81
C THR A 99 -6.54 16.54 -18.29
N PRO A 100 -7.47 17.09 -19.11
CA PRO A 100 -7.47 16.79 -20.53
C PRO A 100 -6.16 17.28 -21.18
N PRO A 101 -5.63 16.57 -22.18
CA PRO A 101 -4.44 17.01 -22.90
C PRO A 101 -4.71 18.38 -23.55
N GLN A 102 -3.71 19.26 -23.55
CA GLN A 102 -3.83 20.65 -24.04
C GLN A 102 -4.00 20.78 -25.57
N GLY A 103 -4.47 19.73 -26.26
CA GLY A 103 -4.56 19.65 -27.73
C GLY A 103 -5.98 19.61 -28.31
N ASP A 104 -7.03 19.32 -27.52
CA ASP A 104 -8.39 19.11 -28.07
C ASP A 104 -9.32 20.34 -27.97
N ALA A 105 -8.74 21.55 -27.87
CA ALA A 105 -9.47 22.78 -28.19
C ALA A 105 -9.72 22.96 -29.71
N GLY A 106 -9.37 21.96 -30.52
CA GLY A 106 -9.40 21.98 -31.98
C GLY A 106 -10.24 20.87 -32.62
N CYS A 107 -11.23 20.28 -31.96
CA CYS A 107 -12.33 19.67 -32.70
C CYS A 107 -13.26 20.80 -33.17
N VAL A 108 -12.86 21.40 -34.30
CA VAL A 108 -13.77 22.11 -35.18
C VAL A 108 -14.93 21.16 -35.44
N CYS A 109 -16.11 21.48 -34.91
CA CYS A 109 -17.35 20.91 -35.42
C CYS A 109 -17.50 21.41 -36.86
N ASP A 110 -16.92 20.67 -37.81
CA ASP A 110 -17.30 20.83 -39.21
C ASP A 110 -18.71 20.24 -39.37
N ARG A 111 -19.53 20.99 -40.11
CA ARG A 111 -20.99 20.89 -40.17
C ARG A 111 -21.48 19.60 -40.82
#